data_AF-G0UJV7-F1
#
_entry.id   AF-G0UJV7-F1
#
_cell.length_a   1.000
_cell.length_b   1.000
_cell.length_c   1.000
_cell.angle_alpha   90.00
_cell.angle_beta   90.00
_cell.angle_gamma   90.00
#
_symmetry.space_group_name_H-M   'P 1'
#
loop_
_entity.id
_entity.type
_entity.pdbx_description
1 polymer ?
#
loop_
_entity_poly.entity_id
_entity_poly.type
_entity_poly.pdbx_seq_one_letter_code
_entity_poly.pdbx_strand_id
1 'polypeptide(L)'
;LVDAKSAEVVERWAFDVETQGTIEEGKTDADTIAQEIQALLRQITSCVSFLPLLKAPCNFDLLVYTEPETPLPPGTWEFSDPRLIRGSSEVKLRSFSTSFHSVGASVTYIEKRDKFYQR
;
A
#
# COMPACT_ATOMS: atom_id res chain seq x y z
N LEU A 1 1.07 2.54 8.40
CA LEU A 1 0.55 3.07 9.68
C LEU A 1 1.34 2.48 10.83
N VAL A 2 1.73 3.34 11.75
CA VAL A 2 2.56 3.01 12.91
C VAL A 2 1.86 3.52 14.16
N ASP A 3 1.72 2.70 15.19
CA ASP A 3 1.18 3.13 16.48
C ASP A 3 2.05 4.24 17.06
N ALA A 4 1.44 5.37 17.42
CA ALA A 4 2.18 6.57 17.83
C ALA A 4 2.92 6.41 19.16
N LYS A 5 2.60 5.41 19.98
CA LYS A 5 3.23 5.17 21.29
C LYS A 5 4.26 4.05 21.24
N SER A 6 3.93 2.92 20.62
CA SER A 6 4.83 1.75 20.59
C SER A 6 5.80 1.77 19.41
N ALA A 7 5.56 2.63 18.41
CA ALA A 7 6.25 2.61 17.12
C ALA A 7 6.10 1.27 16.36
N GLU A 8 5.10 0.46 16.71
CA GLU A 8 4.79 -0.80 16.03
C GLU A 8 4.04 -0.55 14.72
N VAL A 9 4.46 -1.23 13.65
CA VAL A 9 3.78 -1.14 12.35
C VAL A 9 2.49 -1.97 12.40
N VAL A 10 1.35 -1.30 12.27
CA VAL A 10 0.02 -1.93 12.40
C VAL A 10 -0.64 -2.22 11.06
N GLU A 11 -0.38 -1.38 10.05
CA GLU A 11 -0.85 -1.56 8.68
C GLU A 11 0.21 -1.10 7.70
N ARG A 12 0.32 -1.79 6.56
CA ARG A 12 1.18 -1.44 5.44
C ARG A 12 0.35 -1.53 4.16
N TRP A 13 0.11 -0.38 3.55
CA TRP A 13 -0.54 -0.27 2.26
C TRP A 13 0.54 -0.25 1.19
N ALA A 14 0.49 -1.19 0.25
CA ALA A 14 1.43 -1.30 -0.85
C ALA A 14 0.71 -1.02 -2.17
N PHE A 15 1.37 -0.23 -3.02
CA PHE A 15 0.95 0.03 -4.39
C PHE A 15 2.11 -0.39 -5.29
N ASP A 16 2.00 -1.59 -5.86
CA ASP A 16 3.04 -2.16 -6.71
C ASP A 16 2.86 -1.61 -8.12
N VAL A 17 3.86 -0.88 -8.61
CA VAL A 17 3.83 -0.24 -9.93
C VAL A 17 4.76 -0.99 -10.87
N GLU A 18 4.19 -1.56 -11.92
CA GLU A 18 4.93 -2.24 -12.98
C GLU A 18 4.84 -1.45 -14.28
N THR A 19 5.97 -1.29 -14.98
CA THR A 19 5.99 -0.73 -16.33
C THR A 19 5.76 -1.86 -17.34
N GLN A 20 4.70 -1.78 -18.14
CA GLN A 20 4.29 -2.85 -19.07
C GLN A 20 4.32 -2.44 -20.55
N GLY A 21 4.56 -1.16 -20.88
CA GLY A 21 4.54 -0.63 -22.25
C GLY A 21 5.72 0.26 -22.61
N THR A 22 5.84 0.61 -23.89
CA THR A 22 6.73 1.68 -24.37
C THR A 22 5.94 2.98 -24.53
N ILE A 23 6.59 4.15 -24.44
CA ILE A 23 5.93 5.49 -24.51
C ILE A 23 5.08 5.66 -25.79
N GLU A 24 5.33 4.83 -26.82
CA GLU A 24 4.70 4.89 -28.14
C GLU A 24 3.38 4.10 -28.25
N GLU A 25 3.09 3.19 -27.31
CA GLU A 25 1.89 2.36 -27.34
C GLU A 25 0.71 3.04 -26.61
N GLY A 26 -0.12 3.74 -27.39
CA GLY A 26 -1.57 3.79 -27.14
C GLY A 26 -2.09 4.81 -26.12
N LYS A 27 -3.02 5.64 -26.59
CA LYS A 27 -3.95 6.38 -25.72
C LYS A 27 -4.93 5.37 -25.10
N THR A 28 -4.75 5.02 -23.84
CA THR A 28 -5.85 4.44 -23.06
C THR A 28 -6.90 5.52 -22.84
N ASP A 29 -8.17 5.14 -22.90
CA ASP A 29 -9.28 6.05 -22.63
C ASP A 29 -9.20 6.56 -21.17
N ALA A 30 -9.11 7.89 -21.03
CA ALA A 30 -8.95 8.54 -19.73
C ALA A 30 -10.18 8.31 -18.83
N ASP A 31 -11.37 8.21 -19.42
CA ASP A 31 -12.60 7.95 -18.68
C ASP A 31 -12.61 6.53 -18.10
N THR A 32 -12.15 5.55 -18.89
CA THR A 32 -11.96 4.17 -18.42
C THR A 32 -10.95 4.10 -17.26
N ILE A 33 -9.78 4.74 -17.37
CA ILE A 33 -8.79 4.78 -16.28
C ILE A 33 -9.39 5.42 -15.02
N ALA A 34 -10.10 6.53 -15.17
CA ALA A 34 -10.74 7.22 -14.05
C ALA A 34 -11.79 6.32 -13.36
N GLN A 35 -12.55 5.54 -14.12
CA GLN A 35 -13.51 4.58 -13.56
C GLN A 35 -12.81 3.46 -12.78
N GLU A 36 -11.69 2.94 -13.28
CA GLU A 36 -10.91 1.91 -12.57
C GLU A 36 -10.31 2.45 -11.26
N ILE A 37 -9.75 3.66 -11.29
CA ILE A 37 -9.24 4.35 -10.08
C ILE A 37 -10.37 4.57 -9.08
N GLN A 38 -11.53 5.03 -9.53
CA GLN A 38 -12.70 5.20 -8.65
C GLN A 38 -13.18 3.87 -8.06
N ALA A 39 -13.10 2.77 -8.79
CA ALA A 39 -13.45 1.45 -8.28
C ALA A 39 -12.46 1.00 -7.19
N LEU A 40 -11.16 1.23 -7.40
CA LEU A 40 -10.13 0.96 -6.40
C LEU A 40 -10.34 1.80 -5.13
N LEU A 41 -10.59 3.11 -5.25
CA LEU A 41 -10.86 3.98 -4.08
C LEU A 41 -12.08 3.51 -3.27
N ARG A 42 -13.13 3.06 -3.96
CA ARG A 42 -14.32 2.45 -3.31
C ARG A 42 -13.96 1.16 -2.60
N GLN A 43 -13.12 0.31 -3.20
CA GLN A 43 -12.66 -0.92 -2.56
C GLN A 43 -11.76 -0.64 -1.35
N ILE A 44 -10.87 0.34 -1.41
CA ILE A 44 -10.06 0.79 -0.26
C ILE A 44 -10.98 1.19 0.89
N THR A 45 -11.97 2.05 0.60
CA THR A 45 -12.94 2.49 1.62
C THR A 45 -13.74 1.32 2.19
N SER A 46 -14.12 0.37 1.34
CA SER A 46 -14.87 -0.82 1.76
C SER A 46 -14.01 -1.79 2.58
N CYS A 47 -12.75 -2.01 2.22
CA CYS A 47 -11.92 -3.03 2.87
C CYS A 47 -11.53 -2.64 4.28
N VAL A 48 -11.46 -1.33 4.59
CA VAL A 48 -11.24 -0.81 5.95
C VAL A 48 -12.26 -1.37 6.96
N SER A 49 -13.49 -1.69 6.53
CA SER A 49 -14.50 -2.29 7.42
C SER A 49 -14.17 -3.72 7.87
N PHE A 50 -13.28 -4.41 7.16
CA PHE A 50 -12.83 -5.76 7.49
C PHE A 50 -11.45 -5.77 8.19
N LEU A 51 -10.80 -4.62 8.30
CA LEU A 51 -9.51 -4.51 9.00
C LEU A 51 -9.72 -4.40 10.52
N PRO A 52 -8.78 -4.89 11.35
CA PRO A 52 -8.86 -4.75 12.79
C PRO A 52 -8.95 -3.28 13.21
N LEU A 53 -9.84 -2.98 14.16
CA LEU A 53 -9.97 -1.62 14.69
C LEU A 53 -8.66 -1.11 15.31
N LEU A 54 -8.22 0.05 14.82
CA LEU A 54 -7.12 0.83 15.38
C LEU A 54 -7.58 1.45 16.72
N LYS A 55 -6.94 1.06 17.82
CA LYS A 55 -7.35 1.47 19.19
C LYS A 55 -6.59 2.68 19.72
N ALA A 56 -5.56 3.14 18.99
CA ALA A 56 -4.68 4.22 19.39
C ALA A 56 -4.39 5.12 18.18
N PRO A 57 -3.99 6.39 18.42
CA PRO A 57 -3.51 7.26 17.35
C PRO A 57 -2.37 6.62 16.58
N CYS A 58 -2.40 6.74 15.27
CA CYS A 58 -1.37 6.20 14.38
C CYS A 58 -0.75 7.33 13.55
N ASN A 59 0.54 7.21 13.28
CA ASN A 59 1.24 8.02 12.29
C ASN A 59 1.30 7.25 10.96
N PHE A 60 1.52 7.95 9.85
CA PHE A 60 1.80 7.33 8.57
C PHE A 60 3.19 7.76 8.07
N ASP A 61 3.88 6.80 7.47
CA ASP A 61 5.11 6.99 6.73
C ASP A 61 4.83 6.69 5.26
N LEU A 62 5.42 7.46 4.35
CA LEU A 62 5.38 7.18 2.92
C LEU A 62 6.73 6.62 2.48
N LEU A 63 6.73 5.37 2.02
CA LEU A 63 7.94 4.71 1.50
C LEU A 63 7.84 4.59 -0.01
N VAL A 64 8.90 4.99 -0.71
CA VAL A 64 9.04 4.80 -2.15
C VAL A 64 10.18 3.82 -2.38
N TYR A 65 9.85 2.67 -2.99
CA TYR A 65 10.82 1.66 -3.37
C TYR A 65 11.27 1.95 -4.80
N THR A 66 12.57 2.06 -5.00
CA THR A 66 13.20 2.33 -6.30
C THR A 66 14.18 1.22 -6.64
N GLU A 67 14.73 1.26 -7.85
CA GLU A 67 15.85 0.39 -8.23
C GLU A 67 17.03 0.59 -7.27
N PRO A 68 17.80 -0.48 -6.92
CA PRO A 68 18.86 -0.43 -5.90
C PRO A 68 19.90 0.68 -6.07
N GLU A 69 20.21 1.04 -7.32
CA GLU A 69 21.23 2.04 -7.66
C GLU A 69 20.63 3.44 -7.93
N THR A 70 19.36 3.66 -7.58
CA THR A 70 18.72 4.96 -7.76
C THR A 70 19.32 5.96 -6.77
N PRO A 71 19.92 7.08 -7.22
CA PRO A 71 20.45 8.07 -6.30
C PRO A 71 19.31 8.72 -5.52
N LEU A 72 19.54 8.94 -4.22
CA LEU A 72 18.60 9.70 -3.40
C LEU A 72 18.42 11.11 -3.99
N PRO A 73 17.18 11.58 -4.21
CA PRO A 73 16.95 12.95 -4.58
C PRO A 73 17.54 13.90 -3.52
N PRO A 74 18.24 14.96 -3.93
CA PRO A 74 18.94 15.83 -2.99
C PRO A 74 17.97 16.54 -2.05
N GLY A 75 18.39 16.73 -0.80
CA GLY A 75 17.72 17.58 0.18
C GLY A 75 16.87 16.82 1.20
N THR A 76 15.73 16.28 0.78
CA THR A 76 14.63 15.90 1.70
C THR A 76 14.35 14.40 1.81
N TRP A 77 15.07 13.55 1.06
CA TRP A 77 14.85 12.10 1.05
C TRP A 77 15.92 11.38 1.84
N GLU A 78 15.53 10.31 2.53
CA GLU A 78 16.41 9.48 3.33
C GLU A 78 16.14 7.99 3.09
N PHE A 79 17.15 7.16 3.35
CA PHE A 79 16.95 5.71 3.38
C PHE A 79 16.13 5.32 4.61
N SER A 80 15.22 4.35 4.45
CA SER A 80 14.35 3.89 5.52
C SER A 80 14.33 2.37 5.61
N ASP A 81 14.01 1.86 6.80
CA ASP A 81 13.69 0.46 7.00
C ASP A 81 12.41 0.08 6.26
N PRO A 82 12.23 -1.20 5.85
CA PRO A 82 11.08 -1.59 5.03
C PRO A 82 9.75 -1.61 5.79
N ARG A 83 9.73 -1.35 7.11
CA ARG A 83 8.50 -1.34 7.95
C ARG A 83 7.63 -2.59 7.73
N LEU A 84 8.25 -3.78 7.77
CA LEU A 84 7.55 -5.06 7.60
C LEU A 84 6.79 -5.47 8.87
N ILE A 85 5.64 -6.11 8.69
CA ILE A 85 4.82 -6.66 9.78
C ILE A 85 5.04 -8.17 9.85
N ARG A 86 5.34 -8.70 11.04
CA ARG A 86 5.51 -10.14 11.25
C ARG A 86 4.20 -10.77 11.68
N GLY A 87 3.88 -11.97 11.16
CA GLY A 87 2.63 -12.66 11.50
C GLY A 87 1.38 -11.87 11.07
N SER A 88 1.47 -11.23 9.91
CA SER A 88 0.41 -10.41 9.34
C SER A 88 -0.50 -11.20 8.41
N SER A 89 -1.69 -10.64 8.19
CA SER A 89 -2.57 -11.02 7.09
C SER A 89 -2.49 -9.99 5.96
N GLU A 90 -2.78 -10.41 4.74
CA GLU A 90 -2.78 -9.55 3.54
C GLU A 90 -4.14 -9.62 2.83
N VAL A 91 -4.65 -8.45 2.43
CA VAL A 91 -5.78 -8.34 1.48
C VAL A 91 -5.26 -7.71 0.20
N LYS A 92 -5.43 -8.42 -0.92
CA LYS A 92 -5.19 -7.86 -2.25
C LYS A 92 -6.43 -7.14 -2.74
N LEU A 93 -6.23 -5.93 -3.25
CA LEU A 93 -7.26 -5.13 -3.89
C LEU A 93 -7.18 -5.31 -5.41
N ARG A 94 -8.17 -4.74 -6.10
CA ARG A 94 -8.19 -4.65 -7.56
C ARG A 94 -6.98 -3.85 -8.04
N SER A 95 -6.37 -4.30 -9.13
CA SER A 95 -5.40 -3.51 -9.89
C SER A 95 -6.09 -2.71 -10.99
N PHE A 96 -5.44 -1.63 -11.43
CA PHE A 96 -5.82 -0.90 -12.64
C PHE A 96 -4.60 -0.72 -13.52
N SER A 97 -4.82 -0.53 -14.82
CA SER A 97 -3.72 -0.34 -15.76
C SER A 97 -3.98 0.86 -16.67
N THR A 98 -2.91 1.60 -16.91
CA THR A 98 -2.80 2.53 -18.02
C THR A 98 -2.09 1.84 -19.19
N SER A 99 -1.87 2.54 -20.29
CA SER A 99 -1.08 2.00 -21.40
C SER A 99 0.39 1.75 -21.04
N PHE A 100 0.90 2.37 -19.99
CA PHE A 100 2.31 2.31 -19.64
C PHE A 100 2.57 1.63 -18.29
N HIS A 101 1.71 1.87 -17.30
CA HIS A 101 1.83 1.32 -15.94
C HIS A 101 0.66 0.41 -15.60
N SER A 102 0.95 -0.68 -14.90
CA SER A 102 -0.03 -1.41 -14.10
C SER A 102 0.22 -1.12 -12.63
N VAL A 103 -0.86 -0.92 -11.87
CA VAL A 103 -0.80 -0.63 -10.44
C VAL A 103 -1.60 -1.69 -9.68
N GLY A 104 -0.89 -2.54 -8.96
CA GLY A 104 -1.46 -3.43 -7.95
C GLY A 104 -1.62 -2.69 -6.62
N ALA A 105 -2.60 -3.11 -5.81
CA ALA A 105 -2.78 -2.56 -4.47
C ALA A 105 -3.02 -3.69 -3.47
N SER A 106 -2.38 -3.62 -2.31
CA SER A 106 -2.63 -4.52 -1.18
C SER A 106 -2.52 -3.82 0.16
N VAL A 107 -3.15 -4.40 1.17
CA VAL A 107 -2.98 -3.99 2.57
C VAL A 107 -2.56 -5.19 3.39
N THR A 108 -1.40 -5.07 4.04
CA THR A 108 -0.91 -6.00 5.05
C THR A 108 -1.18 -5.41 6.43
N TYR A 109 -1.74 -6.18 7.36
CA TYR A 109 -2.09 -5.68 8.68
C TYR A 109 -1.76 -6.70 9.78
N ILE A 110 -1.54 -6.20 10.99
CA ILE A 110 -1.24 -7.05 12.14
C ILE A 110 -2.50 -7.81 12.58
N GLU A 111 -2.40 -9.14 12.67
CA GLU A 111 -3.43 -9.94 13.30
C GLU A 111 -3.33 -9.81 14.82
N LYS A 112 -4.41 -9.36 15.47
CA LYS A 112 -4.48 -9.46 16.93
C LYS A 112 -4.66 -10.93 17.26
N ARG A 113 -3.60 -11.58 17.76
CA ARG A 113 -3.75 -12.82 18.52
C ARG A 113 -4.56 -12.48 19.77
N ASP A 114 -5.85 -12.79 19.74
CA ASP A 114 -6.66 -12.74 20.95
C ASP A 114 -6.01 -13.68 21.98
N LYS A 115 -5.54 -13.11 23.09
CA LYS A 115 -4.97 -13.84 24.23
C LYS A 115 -5.97 -14.80 24.91
N PHE A 116 -7.15 -15.02 24.32
CA PHE A 116 -8.17 -15.94 24.82
C PHE A 116 -7.85 -17.41 24.57
N TYR A 117 -6.94 -17.74 23.65
CA TYR A 117 -6.57 -19.14 23.34
C TYR A 117 -5.29 -19.63 24.03
N GLN A 118 -4.78 -18.90 25.02
CA GLN A 118 -3.71 -19.40 25.90
C GLN A 118 -4.30 -19.69 27.28
N ARG A 119 -5.04 -20.80 27.38
CA ARG A 119 -5.33 -21.50 28.64
C ARG A 119 -5.10 -22.99 28.44
#